data_AF-A0A7S1E4I5-F1
#
_entry.id   AF-A0A7S1E4I5-F1
#
_cell.length_a   1.000
_cell.length_b   1.000
_cell.length_c   1.000
_cell.angle_alpha   90.00
_cell.angle_beta   90.00
_cell.angle_gamma   90.00
#
_symmetry.space_group_name_H-M   'P 1'
#
loop_
_entity.id
_entity.type
_entity.pdbx_description
1 polymer ?
#
loop_
_entity_poly.entity_id
_entity_poly.type
_entity_poly.pdbx_seq_one_letter_code
_entity_poly.pdbx_strand_id
1 'polypeptide(L)'
;CDFQYKDTRIEAHQIYANIKDLVADGTTIYIATDEREKKFFNIFREHYNVYFLDDFKHLLEDVNTNYYGMLDQRIASRGRKFIGTYYSTFTGYINRMRGYHAQKDKAAGWEKGIMNSWYYVPTHKRDDLVHYYPIHTPMWAREFPAAWRDLDNGISE
;
A
#
# COMPACT_ATOMS: atom_id res chain seq x y z
N CYS A 1 12.72 -17.47 11.66
CA CYS A 1 11.68 -16.47 11.94
C CYS A 1 10.41 -17.02 11.30
N ASP A 2 9.48 -17.53 12.09
CA ASP A 2 8.25 -18.18 11.60
C ASP A 2 7.17 -17.10 11.48
N PHE A 3 6.63 -16.90 10.27
CA PHE A 3 5.67 -15.83 10.00
C PHE A 3 4.27 -16.23 10.46
N GLN A 4 3.56 -15.29 11.10
CA GLN A 4 2.23 -15.51 11.67
C GLN A 4 1.14 -15.82 10.61
N TYR A 5 1.38 -15.56 9.31
CA TYR A 5 0.45 -15.84 8.22
C TYR A 5 1.17 -16.43 6.99
N LYS A 6 1.19 -17.77 6.88
CA LYS A 6 1.91 -18.49 5.81
C LYS A 6 1.41 -18.17 4.40
N ASP A 7 0.14 -17.79 4.25
CA ASP A 7 -0.51 -17.49 2.97
C ASP A 7 -0.10 -16.14 2.35
N THR A 8 0.69 -15.34 3.06
CA THR A 8 1.15 -14.02 2.56
C THR A 8 2.42 -14.11 1.71
N ARG A 9 3.14 -15.23 1.76
CA ARG A 9 4.38 -15.43 1.01
C ARG A 9 4.07 -16.03 -0.36
N ILE A 10 3.89 -15.16 -1.34
CA ILE A 10 3.72 -15.54 -2.74
C ILE A 10 4.92 -15.11 -3.56
N GLU A 11 5.24 -15.89 -4.58
CA GLU A 11 6.34 -15.63 -5.49
C GLU A 11 6.10 -14.37 -6.33
N ALA A 12 7.17 -13.71 -6.78
CA ALA A 12 7.08 -12.46 -7.53
C ALA A 12 6.22 -12.57 -8.81
N HIS A 13 6.28 -13.71 -9.51
CA HIS A 13 5.45 -13.97 -10.68
C HIS A 13 3.95 -14.00 -10.34
N GLN A 14 3.59 -14.50 -9.15
CA GLN A 14 2.23 -14.51 -8.67
C GLN A 14 1.77 -13.10 -8.29
N ILE A 15 2.63 -12.31 -7.64
CA ILE A 15 2.34 -10.89 -7.36
C ILE A 15 2.09 -10.15 -8.69
N TYR A 16 2.97 -10.33 -9.69
CA TYR A 16 2.78 -9.73 -11.01
C TYR A 16 1.45 -10.15 -11.64
N ALA A 17 1.13 -11.45 -11.64
CA ALA A 17 -0.13 -11.96 -12.18
C ALA A 17 -1.37 -11.34 -11.50
N ASN A 18 -1.29 -11.04 -10.20
CA ASN A 18 -2.38 -10.45 -9.42
C ASN A 18 -2.57 -8.94 -9.68
N ILE A 19 -1.57 -8.25 -10.24
CA ILE A 19 -1.58 -6.78 -10.38
C ILE A 19 -1.48 -6.27 -11.83
N LYS A 20 -1.16 -7.12 -12.80
CA LYS A 20 -0.88 -6.72 -14.20
C LYS A 20 -2.04 -6.00 -14.90
N ASP A 21 -3.27 -6.20 -14.44
CA ASP A 21 -4.46 -5.50 -14.95
C ASP A 21 -4.72 -4.14 -14.25
N LEU A 22 -4.03 -3.87 -13.14
CA LEU A 22 -4.10 -2.58 -12.43
C LEU A 22 -3.04 -1.59 -12.89
N VAL A 23 -1.88 -2.07 -13.34
CA VAL A 23 -0.73 -1.25 -13.68
C VAL A 23 -0.40 -1.46 -15.15
N ALA A 24 -0.42 -0.40 -15.94
CA ALA A 24 -0.05 -0.49 -17.35
C ALA A 24 1.45 -0.74 -17.51
N ASP A 25 1.84 -1.56 -18.48
CA ASP A 25 3.23 -1.78 -18.85
C ASP A 25 3.96 -0.45 -19.15
N GLY A 26 5.25 -0.40 -18.82
CA GLY A 26 6.09 0.80 -18.90
C GLY A 26 5.89 1.81 -17.77
N THR A 27 4.90 1.62 -16.88
CA THR A 27 4.67 2.51 -15.74
C THR A 27 5.85 2.50 -14.77
N THR A 28 6.13 3.65 -14.15
CA THR A 28 7.08 3.75 -13.05
C THR A 28 6.44 3.25 -11.75
N ILE A 29 7.09 2.28 -11.10
CA ILE A 29 6.66 1.74 -9.82
C ILE A 29 7.73 1.92 -8.76
N TYR A 30 7.28 2.20 -7.54
CA TYR A 30 8.12 2.23 -6.35
C TYR A 30 7.79 1.01 -5.49
N ILE A 31 8.80 0.26 -5.07
CA ILE A 31 8.63 -0.92 -4.24
C ILE A 31 9.23 -0.67 -2.86
N ALA A 32 8.36 -0.51 -1.86
CA ALA A 32 8.72 -0.51 -0.45
C ALA A 32 8.82 -1.96 0.04
N THR A 33 10.02 -2.42 0.39
CA THR A 33 10.26 -3.83 0.76
C THR A 33 11.45 -3.96 1.71
N ASP A 34 11.38 -4.95 2.60
CA ASP A 34 12.49 -5.45 3.42
C ASP A 34 13.32 -6.52 2.70
N GLU A 35 12.89 -6.99 1.53
CA GLU A 35 13.59 -7.98 0.73
C GLU A 35 14.91 -7.42 0.18
N ARG A 36 16.00 -8.10 0.53
CA ARG A 36 17.37 -7.72 0.16
C ARG A 36 17.74 -8.28 -1.21
N GLU A 37 17.17 -9.42 -1.59
CA GLU A 37 17.43 -10.06 -2.86
C GLU A 37 16.66 -9.38 -3.99
N LYS A 38 17.26 -8.34 -4.57
CA LYS A 38 16.67 -7.58 -5.69
C LYS A 38 16.30 -8.44 -6.90
N LYS A 39 16.88 -9.63 -7.05
CA LYS A 39 16.53 -10.61 -8.09
C LYS A 39 15.08 -11.06 -8.01
N PHE A 40 14.48 -11.08 -6.82
CA PHE A 40 13.06 -11.36 -6.63
C PHE A 40 12.18 -10.45 -7.50
N PHE A 41 12.60 -9.19 -7.70
CA PHE A 41 11.83 -8.20 -8.46
C PHE A 41 12.14 -8.16 -9.96
N ASN A 42 12.89 -9.13 -10.51
CA ASN A 42 13.26 -9.11 -11.93
C ASN A 42 12.05 -9.13 -12.86
N ILE A 43 11.03 -9.91 -12.53
CA ILE A 43 9.77 -9.94 -13.30
C ILE A 43 9.12 -8.56 -13.41
N PHE A 44 9.25 -7.71 -12.38
CA PHE A 44 8.72 -6.34 -12.45
C PHE A 44 9.59 -5.44 -13.33
N ARG A 45 10.91 -5.66 -13.38
CA ARG A 45 11.81 -4.89 -14.25
C ARG A 45 11.60 -5.19 -15.73
N GLU A 46 11.05 -6.35 -16.07
CA GLU A 46 10.70 -6.73 -17.44
C GLU A 46 9.51 -5.90 -17.98
N HIS A 47 8.62 -5.45 -17.10
CA HIS A 47 7.38 -4.75 -17.48
C HIS A 47 7.32 -3.29 -17.03
N TYR A 48 8.08 -2.88 -16.01
CA TYR A 48 7.96 -1.58 -15.35
C TYR A 48 9.32 -0.92 -15.10
N ASN A 49 9.31 0.40 -14.93
CA ASN A 49 10.45 1.15 -14.44
C ASN A 49 10.47 1.07 -12.91
N VAL A 50 11.29 0.18 -12.35
CA VAL A 50 11.29 -0.16 -10.91
C VAL A 50 12.30 0.66 -10.14
N TYR A 51 11.85 1.32 -9.08
CA TYR A 51 12.69 2.03 -8.11
C TYR A 51 12.47 1.54 -6.68
N PHE A 52 13.52 1.62 -5.87
CA PHE A 52 13.54 1.33 -4.44
C PHE A 52 14.08 2.54 -3.67
N LEU A 53 13.91 2.54 -2.35
CA LEU A 53 14.55 3.55 -1.49
C LEU A 53 16.08 3.61 -1.69
N ASP A 54 16.69 2.45 -1.97
CA ASP A 54 18.13 2.31 -2.21
C ASP A 54 18.64 3.22 -3.34
N ASP A 55 17.84 3.42 -4.39
CA ASP A 55 18.20 4.24 -5.54
C ASP A 55 18.30 5.74 -5.19
N PHE A 56 17.73 6.13 -4.06
CA PHE A 56 17.68 7.51 -3.57
C PHE A 56 18.49 7.73 -2.28
N LYS A 57 19.29 6.75 -1.84
CA LYS A 57 20.09 6.85 -0.60
C LYS A 57 21.04 8.05 -0.57
N HIS A 58 21.53 8.47 -1.73
CA HIS A 58 22.37 9.67 -1.87
C HIS A 58 21.65 10.97 -1.48
N LEU A 59 20.31 10.97 -1.42
CA LEU A 59 19.51 12.11 -0.93
C LEU A 59 19.25 12.04 0.58
N LEU A 60 19.69 10.96 1.23
CA LEU A 60 19.35 10.61 2.61
C LEU A 60 20.60 10.51 3.51
N GLU A 61 21.74 11.08 3.10
CA GLU A 61 23.03 10.94 3.79
C GLU A 61 22.97 11.38 5.27
N ASP A 62 22.20 12.43 5.57
CA ASP A 62 22.02 12.95 6.93
C ASP A 62 20.82 12.34 7.69
N VAL A 63 20.12 11.37 7.08
CA VAL A 63 18.90 10.78 7.65
C VAL A 63 19.25 9.49 8.39
N ASN A 64 18.84 9.40 9.65
CA ASN A 64 18.97 8.16 10.42
C ASN A 64 18.20 7.02 9.73
N THR A 65 18.88 5.89 9.51
CA THR A 65 18.34 4.71 8.82
C THR A 65 17.08 4.14 9.49
N ASN A 66 16.88 4.38 10.79
CA ASN A 66 15.64 4.02 11.50
C ASN A 66 14.39 4.70 10.92
N TYR A 67 14.54 5.81 10.18
CA TYR A 67 13.44 6.51 9.51
C TYR A 67 13.16 5.99 8.10
N TYR A 68 13.97 5.07 7.56
CA TYR A 68 13.81 4.61 6.18
C TYR A 68 12.46 3.94 5.95
N GLY A 69 11.99 3.12 6.90
CA GLY A 69 10.66 2.55 6.83
C GLY A 69 9.54 3.60 6.84
N MET A 70 9.72 4.72 7.55
CA MET A 70 8.75 5.82 7.56
C MET A 70 8.76 6.59 6.24
N LEU A 71 9.94 6.75 5.63
CA LEU A 71 10.08 7.33 4.30
C LEU A 71 9.40 6.47 3.24
N ASP A 72 9.60 5.14 3.29
CA ASP A 72 8.90 4.20 2.42
C ASP A 72 7.39 4.36 2.50
N GLN A 73 6.83 4.43 3.71
CA GLN A 73 5.40 4.62 3.91
C GLN A 73 4.91 5.95 3.31
N ARG A 74 5.68 7.02 3.48
CA ARG A 74 5.35 8.36 2.97
C ARG A 74 5.46 8.44 1.45
N ILE A 75 6.44 7.79 0.83
CA ILE A 75 6.60 7.74 -0.63
C ILE A 75 5.47 6.91 -1.22
N ALA A 76 5.22 5.71 -0.68
CA ALA A 76 4.17 4.81 -1.14
C ALA A 76 2.76 5.43 -1.02
N SER A 77 2.51 6.24 0.01
CA SER A 77 1.21 6.91 0.18
C SER A 77 0.93 7.96 -0.90
N ARG A 78 1.94 8.48 -1.60
CA ARG A 78 1.78 9.51 -2.63
C ARG A 78 1.60 8.96 -4.05
N GLY A 79 1.68 7.65 -4.24
CA GLY A 79 1.47 7.00 -5.53
C GLY A 79 0.05 7.21 -6.09
N ARG A 80 -0.10 7.24 -7.41
CA ARG A 80 -1.43 7.36 -8.06
C ARG A 80 -2.33 6.16 -7.74
N LYS A 81 -1.73 4.97 -7.78
CA LYS A 81 -2.31 3.70 -7.33
C LYS A 81 -1.40 3.12 -6.26
N PHE A 82 -1.96 2.43 -5.28
CA PHE A 82 -1.21 1.70 -4.27
C PHE A 82 -1.68 0.25 -4.22
N ILE A 83 -0.75 -0.68 -4.10
CA ILE A 83 -1.06 -2.11 -4.06
C ILE A 83 -0.20 -2.74 -2.97
N GLY A 84 -0.82 -3.30 -1.93
CA GLY A 84 -0.11 -3.81 -0.76
C GLY A 84 -0.56 -5.19 -0.30
N THR A 85 -0.16 -5.56 0.92
CA THR A 85 -0.55 -6.83 1.56
C THR A 85 -1.65 -6.58 2.59
N TYR A 86 -2.73 -7.36 2.54
CA TYR A 86 -3.89 -7.16 3.43
C TYR A 86 -3.51 -7.20 4.91
N TYR A 87 -2.86 -8.27 5.36
CA TYR A 87 -2.50 -8.48 6.78
C TYR A 87 -1.31 -7.65 7.29
N SER A 88 -0.82 -6.69 6.52
CA SER A 88 0.36 -5.90 6.88
C SER A 88 -0.03 -4.59 7.56
N THR A 89 0.39 -4.41 8.82
CA THR A 89 0.22 -3.13 9.54
C THR A 89 0.96 -1.97 8.83
N PHE A 90 2.06 -2.27 8.15
CA PHE A 90 2.79 -1.32 7.30
C PHE A 90 1.91 -0.85 6.12
N THR A 91 1.23 -1.78 5.45
CA THR A 91 0.27 -1.46 4.39
C THR A 91 -0.94 -0.70 4.94
N GLY A 92 -1.43 -1.07 6.13
CA GLY A 92 -2.50 -0.37 6.82
C GLY A 92 -2.16 1.10 7.04
N TYR A 93 -1.00 1.39 7.62
CA TYR A 93 -0.57 2.77 7.85
C TYR A 93 -0.46 3.61 6.57
N ILE A 94 0.03 3.03 5.47
CA ILE A 94 0.07 3.69 4.16
C ILE A 94 -1.34 4.06 3.69
N ASN A 95 -2.29 3.12 3.77
CA ASN A 95 -3.67 3.38 3.37
C ASN A 95 -4.33 4.47 4.21
N ARG A 96 -4.04 4.50 5.52
CA ARG A 96 -4.52 5.58 6.39
C ARG A 96 -4.02 6.96 5.94
N MET A 97 -2.72 7.09 5.67
CA MET A 97 -2.15 8.33 5.13
C MET A 97 -2.77 8.71 3.77
N ARG A 98 -3.00 7.72 2.90
CA ARG A 98 -3.70 7.92 1.62
C ARG A 98 -5.11 8.45 1.83
N GLY A 99 -5.83 7.93 2.82
CA GLY A 99 -7.16 8.41 3.21
C GLY A 99 -7.16 9.87 3.63
N TYR A 100 -6.22 10.26 4.49
CA TYR A 100 -6.06 11.67 4.91
C TYR A 100 -5.74 12.59 3.73
N HIS A 101 -4.87 12.16 2.81
CA HIS A 101 -4.58 12.93 1.60
C HIS A 101 -5.80 13.03 0.68
N ALA A 102 -6.54 11.93 0.47
CA ALA A 102 -7.72 11.92 -0.37
C ALA A 102 -8.82 12.86 0.17
N GLN A 103 -9.02 12.87 1.50
CA GLN A 103 -9.97 13.77 2.16
C GLN A 103 -9.56 15.23 2.02
N LYS A 104 -8.28 15.54 2.30
CA LYS A 104 -7.73 16.89 2.21
C LYS A 104 -7.77 17.45 0.79
N ASP A 105 -7.39 16.64 -0.19
CA ASP A 105 -7.27 17.04 -1.60
C ASP A 105 -8.60 16.89 -2.36
N LYS A 106 -9.67 16.41 -1.72
CA LYS A 106 -10.97 16.09 -2.32
C LYS A 106 -10.84 15.20 -3.58
N ALA A 107 -9.98 14.18 -3.48
CA ALA A 107 -9.70 13.26 -4.58
C ALA A 107 -10.97 12.47 -4.98
N ALA A 108 -11.07 12.03 -6.24
CA ALA A 108 -12.24 11.29 -6.72
C ALA A 108 -12.62 10.13 -5.78
N GLY A 109 -13.87 10.14 -5.29
CA GLY A 109 -14.37 9.15 -4.33
C GLY A 109 -14.20 9.50 -2.85
N TRP A 110 -13.58 10.64 -2.51
CA TRP A 110 -13.39 11.10 -1.13
C TRP A 110 -14.69 11.13 -0.32
N GLU A 111 -15.80 11.55 -0.94
CA GLU A 111 -17.13 11.61 -0.30
C GLU A 111 -17.61 10.25 0.21
N LYS A 112 -17.17 9.16 -0.43
CA LYS A 112 -17.48 7.78 -0.05
C LYS A 112 -16.33 7.15 0.74
N GLY A 113 -15.25 7.88 0.99
CA GLY A 113 -14.03 7.39 1.62
C GLY A 113 -13.30 6.29 0.84
N ILE A 114 -13.60 6.14 -0.46
CA ILE A 114 -12.94 5.15 -1.32
C ILE A 114 -11.60 5.70 -1.83
N MET A 115 -10.64 4.81 -2.10
CA MET A 115 -9.32 5.19 -2.59
C MET A 115 -8.80 4.22 -3.65
N ASN A 116 -7.92 4.71 -4.51
CA ASN A 116 -7.18 3.90 -5.47
C ASN A 116 -6.09 3.06 -4.77
N SER A 117 -6.53 2.13 -3.92
CA SER A 117 -5.70 1.18 -3.21
C SER A 117 -6.26 -0.22 -3.38
N TRP A 118 -5.36 -1.19 -3.58
CA TRP A 118 -5.71 -2.61 -3.76
C TRP A 118 -4.80 -3.48 -2.91
N TYR A 119 -5.17 -4.76 -2.81
CA TYR A 119 -4.31 -5.78 -2.22
C TYR A 119 -3.90 -6.81 -3.26
N TYR A 120 -2.62 -7.15 -3.32
CA TYR A 120 -2.14 -8.24 -4.19
C TYR A 120 -2.24 -9.60 -3.50
N VAL A 121 -2.40 -9.65 -2.17
CA VAL A 121 -2.62 -10.86 -1.39
C VAL A 121 -3.40 -10.58 -0.09
N PRO A 122 -4.40 -11.42 0.26
CA PRO A 122 -4.98 -12.48 -0.56
C PRO A 122 -5.89 -11.90 -1.67
N THR A 123 -6.03 -12.61 -2.79
CA THR A 123 -6.74 -12.10 -3.99
C THR A 123 -8.24 -11.87 -3.78
N HIS A 124 -8.88 -12.62 -2.89
CA HIS A 124 -10.31 -12.42 -2.55
C HIS A 124 -10.58 -11.12 -1.77
N LYS A 125 -9.52 -10.43 -1.31
CA LYS A 125 -9.58 -9.12 -0.64
C LYS A 125 -9.11 -7.98 -1.53
N ARG A 126 -8.79 -8.26 -2.80
CA ARG A 126 -8.11 -7.34 -3.72
C ARG A 126 -8.77 -5.96 -3.80
N ASP A 127 -10.10 -5.93 -3.85
CA ASP A 127 -10.90 -4.73 -4.08
C ASP A 127 -11.55 -4.16 -2.81
N ASP A 128 -11.12 -4.59 -1.61
CA ASP A 128 -11.72 -4.16 -0.34
C ASP A 128 -11.63 -2.64 -0.10
N LEU A 129 -10.61 -1.96 -0.63
CA LEU A 129 -10.36 -0.51 -0.40
C LEU A 129 -10.91 0.41 -1.49
N VAL A 130 -11.34 -0.13 -2.63
CA VAL A 130 -12.05 0.63 -3.67
C VAL A 130 -13.55 0.72 -3.40
N HIS A 131 -14.04 -0.01 -2.39
CA HIS A 131 -15.42 0.00 -1.95
C HIS A 131 -15.53 0.52 -0.51
N TYR A 132 -16.64 1.18 -0.19
CA TYR A 132 -16.92 1.51 1.20
C TYR A 132 -17.29 0.23 1.96
N TYR A 133 -16.64 0.02 3.09
CA TYR A 133 -17.01 -1.03 4.02
C TYR A 133 -17.20 -0.49 5.43
N PRO A 134 -18.27 -0.92 6.14
CA PRO A 134 -18.44 -0.61 7.55
C PRO A 134 -17.36 -1.30 8.41
N ILE A 135 -17.13 -0.72 9.59
CA ILE A 135 -16.23 -1.27 10.61
C ILE A 135 -16.70 -2.67 11.01
N HIS A 136 -15.79 -3.65 10.98
CA HIS A 136 -16.02 -4.98 11.51
C HIS A 136 -14.72 -5.60 12.04
N THR A 137 -14.84 -6.65 12.85
CA THR A 137 -13.70 -7.34 13.43
C THR A 137 -13.09 -8.36 12.44
N PRO A 138 -11.75 -8.56 12.44
CA PRO A 138 -10.75 -7.86 13.25
C PRO A 138 -10.36 -6.48 12.69
N MET A 139 -10.34 -5.46 13.55
CA MET A 139 -10.06 -4.07 13.17
C MET A 139 -8.59 -3.80 12.80
N TRP A 140 -7.67 -4.69 13.16
CA TRP A 140 -6.23 -4.53 12.86
C TRP A 140 -5.85 -4.99 11.45
N ALA A 141 -6.65 -5.86 10.83
CA ALA A 141 -6.27 -6.56 9.60
C ALA A 141 -6.45 -5.71 8.34
N ARG A 142 -7.17 -4.58 8.44
CA ARG A 142 -7.34 -3.63 7.36
C ARG A 142 -7.68 -2.26 7.93
N GLU A 143 -7.52 -1.24 7.09
CA GLU A 143 -8.05 0.08 7.40
C GLU A 143 -9.51 0.19 6.93
N PHE A 144 -10.24 1.13 7.55
CA PHE A 144 -11.65 1.39 7.23
C PHE A 144 -11.81 2.85 6.83
N PRO A 145 -12.65 3.15 5.82
CA PRO A 145 -12.97 4.53 5.45
C PRO A 145 -13.35 5.45 6.61
N ALA A 146 -14.00 4.88 7.64
CA ALA A 146 -14.33 5.60 8.87
C ALA A 146 -13.11 6.28 9.53
N ALA A 147 -11.90 5.74 9.39
CA ALA A 147 -10.68 6.27 10.01
C ALA A 147 -10.18 7.60 9.40
N TRP A 148 -10.67 8.01 8.22
CA TRP A 148 -10.32 9.29 7.58
C TRP A 148 -11.51 10.10 7.09
N ARG A 149 -12.65 9.45 6.81
CA ARG A 149 -13.87 10.13 6.38
C ARG A 149 -14.70 10.62 7.57
N ASP A 150 -14.85 9.76 8.57
CA ASP A 150 -15.78 9.97 9.68
C ASP A 150 -15.07 10.34 10.98
N LEU A 151 -13.77 10.69 10.90
CA LEU A 151 -12.97 11.08 12.06
C LEU A 151 -13.57 12.27 12.81
N ASP A 152 -14.11 13.24 12.05
CA ASP A 152 -14.71 14.47 12.59
C ASP A 152 -16.23 14.34 12.79
N ASN A 153 -16.83 13.24 12.31
CA ASN A 153 -18.25 12.96 12.47
C ASN A 153 -18.47 12.29 13.82
N GLY A 154 -18.57 13.09 14.88
CA GLY A 154 -18.98 12.59 16.19
C GLY A 154 -20.34 11.90 16.10
N ILE A 155 -20.49 10.77 16.78
CA ILE A 155 -21.81 10.20 17.04
C ILE A 155 -22.47 11.18 18.01
N SER A 156 -23.56 11.84 17.61
CA SER A 156 -24.40 12.52 18.58
C SER A 156 -24.93 11.46 19.56
N GLU A 157 -24.59 11.58 20.84
CA GLU A 157 -25.16 10.76 21.92
C GLU A 157 -26.70 10.81 21.93
#